data_AF-A1UIW6-F1
#
_entry.id   AF-A1UIW6-F1
#
_cell.length_a   1.000
_cell.length_b   1.000
_cell.length_c   1.000
_cell.angle_alpha   90.00
_cell.angle_beta   90.00
_cell.angle_gamma   90.00
#
_symmetry.space_group_name_H-M   'P 1'
#
loop_
_entity.id
_entity.type
_entity.pdbx_description
1 polymer ?
#
loop_
_entity_poly.entity_id
_entity_poly.type
_entity_poly.pdbx_seq_one_letter_code
_entity_poly.pdbx_strand_id
1 'polypeptide(L)'
;MLARNAESLYWIGRYVERADDTARILDVTVHQLLEDSSVDPDRVARTLLRVLGMEAPDHPLDVWSLTDIVAFNRDSADGTSIVDSISAARENARGAREVTSTEIWECLNTTYNALAERERAAKRFGPHEFLSYVEGRAAMFAGLADSTLSRDDGYRFMVLGRAIERVDMMVRLLLSRVGDSGSSPAWVTLLRSAGAHDTYLRTYRGVLDAGRVVEFMMLDRLFPRSIFYSLRLAEHNLDELLNRPHNRLGATAEAQRLLGRARSELEFMHPGVLLESLEQRLAGLQKTCSDVGEALALQYFHVAPWVAWTDAGRNAMVIEEGEV
;
A
#
# COMPACT_ATOMS: atom_id res chain seq x y z
N MET A 1 -5.11 22.39 -8.82
CA MET A 1 -5.89 21.85 -7.68
C MET A 1 -6.19 20.36 -7.87
N LEU A 2 -6.75 19.92 -9.01
CA LEU A 2 -7.07 18.50 -9.26
C LEU A 2 -5.89 17.52 -9.09
N ALA A 3 -4.71 17.83 -9.65
CA ALA A 3 -3.52 16.97 -9.54
C ALA A 3 -3.03 16.74 -8.10
N ARG A 4 -2.99 17.82 -7.30
CA ARG A 4 -2.59 17.76 -5.88
C ARG A 4 -3.58 16.93 -5.06
N ASN A 5 -4.87 17.07 -5.34
CA ASN A 5 -5.91 16.34 -4.62
C ASN A 5 -5.90 14.85 -4.97
N ALA A 6 -5.64 14.51 -6.23
CA ALA A 6 -5.41 13.13 -6.66
C ALA A 6 -4.20 12.49 -5.96
N GLU A 7 -3.07 13.21 -5.92
CA GLU A 7 -1.86 12.76 -5.21
C GLU A 7 -2.14 12.51 -3.73
N SER A 8 -2.78 13.46 -3.04
CA SER A 8 -3.12 13.31 -1.63
C SER A 8 -4.03 12.11 -1.37
N LEU A 9 -5.06 11.89 -2.19
CA LEU A 9 -5.99 10.77 -2.02
C LEU A 9 -5.31 9.42 -2.27
N TYR A 10 -4.46 9.33 -3.29
CA TYR A 10 -3.63 8.15 -3.55
C TYR A 10 -2.74 7.81 -2.35
N TRP A 11 -2.03 8.80 -1.82
CA TRP A 11 -1.14 8.60 -0.67
C TRP A 11 -1.88 8.30 0.64
N ILE A 12 -3.04 8.92 0.89
CA ILE A 12 -3.90 8.54 2.03
C ILE A 12 -4.19 7.04 1.97
N GLY A 13 -4.59 6.53 0.80
CA GLY A 13 -4.85 5.11 0.61
C GLY A 13 -3.62 4.24 0.92
N ARG A 14 -2.46 4.58 0.36
CA ARG A 14 -1.20 3.85 0.61
C ARG A 14 -0.81 3.84 2.08
N TYR A 15 -0.80 5.00 2.74
CA TYR A 15 -0.36 5.10 4.11
C TYR A 15 -1.29 4.39 5.10
N VAL A 16 -2.61 4.42 4.89
CA VAL A 16 -3.54 3.68 5.74
C VAL A 16 -3.38 2.16 5.55
N GLU A 17 -3.24 1.69 4.31
CA GLU A 17 -3.02 0.26 4.05
C GLU A 17 -1.66 -0.20 4.63
N ARG A 18 -0.61 0.62 4.49
CA ARG A 18 0.71 0.37 5.11
C ARG A 18 0.62 0.26 6.62
N ALA A 19 -0.12 1.15 7.27
CA ALA A 19 -0.29 1.11 8.72
C ALA A 19 -1.01 -0.17 9.17
N ASP A 20 -2.07 -0.61 8.46
CA ASP A 20 -2.76 -1.89 8.74
C ASP A 20 -1.83 -3.08 8.54
N ASP A 21 -1.12 -3.12 7.41
CA ASP A 21 -0.20 -4.20 7.06
C ASP A 21 0.94 -4.33 8.07
N THR A 22 1.63 -3.23 8.36
CA THR A 22 2.73 -3.20 9.32
C THR A 22 2.24 -3.58 10.72
N ALA A 23 1.05 -3.14 11.14
CA ALA A 23 0.46 -3.53 12.42
C ALA A 23 0.23 -5.04 12.51
N ARG A 24 -0.39 -5.64 11.48
CA ARG A 24 -0.65 -7.09 11.43
C ARG A 24 0.63 -7.92 11.45
N ILE A 25 1.62 -7.52 10.67
CA ILE A 25 2.90 -8.24 10.58
C ILE A 25 3.64 -8.13 11.91
N LEU A 26 3.70 -6.94 12.50
CA LEU A 26 4.34 -6.73 13.80
C LEU A 26 3.63 -7.50 14.91
N ASP A 27 2.29 -7.51 14.94
CA ASP A 27 1.53 -8.19 16.00
C ASP A 27 1.81 -9.69 16.00
N VAL A 28 1.77 -10.32 14.82
CA VAL A 28 2.13 -11.73 14.67
C VAL A 28 3.59 -11.99 15.07
N THR A 29 4.50 -11.09 14.72
CA THR A 29 5.93 -11.22 15.06
C THR A 29 6.16 -11.10 16.57
N VAL A 30 5.51 -10.14 17.23
CA VAL A 30 5.58 -9.99 18.68
C VAL A 30 5.05 -11.23 19.38
N HIS A 31 3.89 -11.76 18.97
CA HIS A 31 3.37 -13.00 19.53
C HIS A 31 4.36 -14.16 19.38
N GLN A 32 4.97 -14.32 18.19
CA GLN A 32 5.98 -15.36 17.98
C GLN A 32 7.17 -15.21 18.93
N LEU A 33 7.70 -13.99 19.08
CA LEU A 33 8.85 -13.72 19.94
C LEU A 33 8.55 -13.94 21.44
N LEU A 34 7.30 -13.76 21.86
CA LEU A 34 6.89 -13.94 23.25
C LEU A 34 6.52 -15.40 23.58
N GLU A 35 5.98 -16.14 22.61
CA GLU A 35 5.51 -17.52 22.83
C GLU A 35 6.58 -18.59 22.57
N ASP A 36 7.54 -18.33 21.68
CA ASP A 36 8.55 -19.32 21.28
C ASP A 36 9.95 -18.90 21.73
N SER A 37 10.40 -19.45 22.87
CA SER A 37 11.75 -19.17 23.40
C SER A 37 12.89 -19.79 22.60
N SER A 38 12.60 -20.60 21.58
CA SER A 38 13.62 -21.22 20.71
C SER A 38 14.07 -20.31 19.56
N VAL A 39 13.32 -19.24 19.28
CA VAL A 39 13.67 -18.28 18.23
C VAL A 39 14.72 -17.28 18.72
N ASP A 40 15.59 -16.86 17.82
CA ASP A 40 16.52 -15.76 18.06
C ASP A 40 15.81 -14.41 17.80
N PRO A 41 15.58 -13.57 18.83
CA PRO A 41 14.85 -12.33 18.67
C PRO A 41 15.50 -11.37 17.68
N ASP A 42 16.83 -11.29 17.66
CA ASP A 42 17.55 -10.37 16.77
C ASP A 42 17.38 -10.81 15.30
N ARG A 43 17.52 -12.11 15.03
CA ARG A 43 17.34 -12.65 13.68
C ARG A 43 15.92 -12.44 13.15
N VAL A 44 14.91 -12.68 13.99
CA VAL A 44 13.49 -12.47 13.63
C VAL A 44 13.21 -10.98 13.40
N ALA A 45 13.69 -10.10 14.28
CA ALA A 45 13.56 -8.65 14.16
C ALA A 45 14.20 -8.13 12.86
N ARG A 46 15.43 -8.54 12.55
CA ARG A 46 16.11 -8.16 11.29
C ARG A 46 15.39 -8.68 10.04
N THR A 47 14.78 -9.85 10.13
CA THR A 47 13.97 -10.40 9.04
C THR A 47 12.73 -9.53 8.82
N LEU A 48 12.05 -9.12 9.89
CA LEU A 48 10.91 -8.21 9.80
C LEU A 48 11.32 -6.84 9.22
N LEU A 49 12.40 -6.23 9.71
CA LEU A 49 12.88 -4.95 9.18
C LEU A 49 13.19 -5.04 7.68
N ARG A 50 13.81 -6.13 7.22
CA ARG A 50 14.04 -6.37 5.79
C ARG A 50 12.73 -6.47 4.99
N VAL A 51 11.72 -7.18 5.52
CA VAL A 51 10.39 -7.25 4.89
C VAL A 51 9.80 -5.85 4.73
N LEU A 52 9.86 -5.03 5.78
CA LEU A 52 9.33 -3.67 5.79
C LEU A 52 10.21 -2.67 5.01
N GLY A 53 11.36 -3.08 4.49
CA GLY A 53 12.30 -2.20 3.80
C GLY A 53 13.00 -1.20 4.72
N MET A 54 13.09 -1.51 6.02
CA MET A 54 13.76 -0.69 7.03
C MET A 54 15.22 -1.13 7.22
N GLU A 55 16.11 -0.15 7.38
CA GLU A 55 17.51 -0.41 7.74
C GLU A 55 17.59 -0.91 9.19
N ALA A 56 18.30 -2.02 9.39
CA ALA A 56 18.47 -2.59 10.71
C ALA A 56 19.66 -1.94 11.43
N PRO A 57 19.53 -1.53 12.71
CA PRO A 57 20.64 -0.99 13.47
C PRO A 57 21.74 -2.04 13.71
N ASP A 58 22.96 -1.56 13.97
CA ASP A 58 24.14 -2.41 14.20
C ASP A 58 24.12 -3.13 15.56
N HIS A 59 23.25 -2.74 16.48
CA HIS A 59 23.10 -3.38 17.79
C HIS A 59 22.05 -4.50 17.77
N PRO A 60 22.10 -5.45 18.72
CA PRO A 60 21.09 -6.48 18.85
C PRO A 60 19.68 -5.89 19.05
N LEU A 61 18.69 -6.55 18.46
CA LEU A 61 17.28 -6.22 18.57
C LEU A 61 16.53 -7.23 19.45
N ASP A 62 15.57 -6.71 20.19
CA ASP A 62 14.59 -7.45 20.97
C ASP A 62 13.16 -7.02 20.57
N VAL A 63 12.16 -7.56 21.25
CA VAL A 63 10.75 -7.25 20.99
C VAL A 63 10.48 -5.74 21.10
N TRP A 64 11.07 -5.07 22.08
CA TRP A 64 10.79 -3.66 22.37
C TRP A 64 11.48 -2.72 21.40
N SER A 65 12.78 -2.91 21.15
CA SER A 65 13.51 -2.12 20.15
C SER A 65 12.95 -2.29 18.75
N LEU A 66 12.51 -3.51 18.38
CA LEU A 66 11.77 -3.74 17.14
C LEU A 66 10.45 -2.96 17.11
N THR A 67 9.66 -3.03 18.19
CA THR A 67 8.38 -2.31 18.30
C THR A 67 8.58 -0.81 18.23
N ASP A 68 9.59 -0.25 18.91
CA ASP A 68 9.89 1.19 18.88
C ASP A 68 10.21 1.64 17.45
N ILE A 69 11.04 0.89 16.71
CA ILE A 69 11.39 1.18 15.31
C ILE A 69 10.17 1.11 14.39
N VAL A 70 9.41 0.01 14.48
CA VAL A 70 8.34 -0.30 13.51
C VAL A 70 7.04 0.44 13.82
N ALA A 71 6.69 0.61 15.09
CA ALA A 71 5.43 1.20 15.50
C ALA A 71 5.54 2.68 15.87
N PHE A 72 6.52 3.06 16.70
CA PHE A 72 6.48 4.33 17.44
C PHE A 72 7.43 5.43 16.93
N ASN A 73 8.38 5.08 16.05
CA ASN A 73 9.31 6.04 15.47
C ASN A 73 8.54 7.18 14.75
N ARG A 74 8.96 8.42 14.96
CA ARG A 74 8.35 9.65 14.41
C ARG A 74 9.22 10.38 13.38
N ASP A 75 10.47 9.93 13.25
CA ASP A 75 11.51 10.58 12.46
C ASP A 75 12.00 9.68 11.33
N SER A 76 11.18 8.73 10.87
CA SER A 76 11.58 7.94 9.70
C SER A 76 11.36 8.78 8.44
N ALA A 77 12.46 9.12 7.76
CA ALA A 77 12.47 10.03 6.59
C ALA A 77 11.48 9.60 5.49
N ASP A 78 11.14 8.32 5.41
CA ASP A 78 10.29 7.74 4.37
C ASP A 78 8.88 7.31 4.84
N GLY A 79 8.47 7.65 6.06
CA GLY A 79 7.16 7.27 6.59
C GLY A 79 6.99 5.76 6.71
N THR A 80 7.98 5.11 7.33
CA THR A 80 8.11 3.66 7.39
C THR A 80 7.42 3.06 8.62
N SER A 81 7.36 3.82 9.73
CA SER A 81 6.68 3.37 10.94
C SER A 81 5.15 3.50 10.83
N ILE A 82 4.44 2.85 11.75
CA ILE A 82 2.98 2.98 11.87
C ILE A 82 2.57 4.41 12.23
N VAL A 83 3.24 5.03 13.21
CA VAL A 83 2.96 6.41 13.61
C VAL A 83 3.20 7.38 12.44
N ASP A 84 4.28 7.22 11.69
CA ASP A 84 4.58 8.09 10.55
C ASP A 84 3.58 7.89 9.41
N SER A 85 3.22 6.66 9.11
CA SER A 85 2.20 6.35 8.10
C SER A 85 0.86 7.04 8.43
N ILE A 86 0.38 6.92 9.67
CA ILE A 86 -0.87 7.58 10.11
C ILE A 86 -0.73 9.11 10.08
N SER A 87 0.43 9.64 10.49
CA SER A 87 0.72 11.07 10.46
C SER A 87 0.69 11.61 9.02
N ALA A 88 1.34 10.93 8.09
CA ALA A 88 1.36 11.27 6.67
C ALA A 88 -0.04 11.17 6.03
N ALA A 89 -0.83 10.14 6.36
CA ALA A 89 -2.21 10.03 5.92
C ALA A 89 -3.06 11.22 6.40
N ARG A 90 -2.94 11.60 7.69
CA ARG A 90 -3.63 12.76 8.25
C ARG A 90 -3.22 14.06 7.56
N GLU A 91 -1.93 14.29 7.35
CA GLU A 91 -1.44 15.53 6.72
C GLU A 91 -1.92 15.66 5.27
N ASN A 92 -1.94 14.56 4.51
CA ASN A 92 -2.55 14.53 3.19
C ASN A 92 -4.06 14.83 3.24
N ALA A 93 -4.79 14.25 4.18
CA ALA A 93 -6.21 14.54 4.36
C ALA A 93 -6.46 15.99 4.77
N ARG A 94 -5.55 16.61 5.54
CA ARG A 94 -5.63 18.02 5.94
C ARG A 94 -5.49 18.93 4.72
N GLY A 95 -4.57 18.60 3.82
CA GLY A 95 -4.31 19.33 2.57
C GLY A 95 -5.38 19.14 1.50
N ALA A 96 -6.21 18.09 1.61
CA ALA A 96 -7.26 17.71 0.68
C ALA A 96 -8.65 17.69 1.34
N ARG A 97 -8.88 18.58 2.33
CA ARG A 97 -10.14 18.67 3.09
C ARG A 97 -11.37 18.95 2.22
N GLU A 98 -11.18 19.60 1.08
CA GLU A 98 -12.23 19.95 0.14
C GLU A 98 -12.72 18.76 -0.72
N VAL A 99 -11.95 17.67 -0.77
CA VAL A 99 -12.28 16.44 -1.53
C VAL A 99 -12.41 15.20 -0.64
N THR A 100 -12.20 15.34 0.67
CA THR A 100 -12.42 14.27 1.65
C THR A 100 -13.73 14.51 2.38
N SER A 101 -14.45 13.43 2.72
CA SER A 101 -15.63 13.55 3.58
C SER A 101 -15.23 13.94 5.00
N THR A 102 -16.13 14.61 5.72
CA THR A 102 -15.92 14.98 7.12
C THR A 102 -15.59 13.75 7.97
N GLU A 103 -16.26 12.64 7.73
CA GLU A 103 -16.09 11.37 8.42
C GLU A 103 -14.70 10.77 8.19
N ILE A 104 -14.17 10.86 6.97
CA ILE A 104 -12.80 10.41 6.66
C ILE A 104 -11.78 11.27 7.38
N TRP A 105 -11.95 12.59 7.33
CA TRP A 105 -11.09 13.53 8.06
C TRP A 105 -11.12 13.25 9.58
N GLU A 106 -12.30 13.13 10.16
CA GLU A 106 -12.48 12.84 11.59
C GLU A 106 -11.90 11.47 11.97
N CYS A 107 -12.02 10.48 11.09
CA CYS A 107 -11.44 9.16 11.30
C CYS A 107 -9.91 9.26 11.42
N LEU A 108 -9.23 9.89 10.47
CA LEU A 108 -7.78 10.03 10.49
C LEU A 108 -7.31 10.94 11.63
N ASN A 109 -7.99 12.07 11.86
CA ASN A 109 -7.62 13.00 12.91
C ASN A 109 -7.79 12.39 14.32
N THR A 110 -8.88 11.67 14.57
CA THR A 110 -9.09 10.93 15.83
C THR A 110 -8.05 9.83 15.99
N THR A 111 -7.72 9.13 14.89
CA THR A 111 -6.70 8.07 14.90
C THR A 111 -5.36 8.63 15.38
N TYR A 112 -4.90 9.71 14.73
CA TYR A 112 -3.64 10.38 15.03
C TYR A 112 -3.60 10.94 16.48
N ASN A 113 -4.65 11.64 16.92
CA ASN A 113 -4.66 12.28 18.24
C ASN A 113 -4.56 11.27 19.39
N ALA A 114 -5.02 10.03 19.20
CA ALA A 114 -4.91 8.99 20.21
C ALA A 114 -3.55 8.28 20.24
N LEU A 115 -2.68 8.44 19.23
CA LEU A 115 -1.44 7.66 19.10
C LEU A 115 -0.54 7.79 20.33
N ALA A 116 -0.36 9.00 20.86
CA ALA A 116 0.49 9.23 22.03
C ALA A 116 -0.06 8.57 23.31
N GLU A 117 -1.38 8.44 23.45
CA GLU A 117 -2.00 7.71 24.56
C GLU A 117 -1.89 6.20 24.35
N ARG A 118 -2.15 5.73 23.13
CA ARG A 118 -2.07 4.31 22.76
C ARG A 118 -0.65 3.77 22.89
N GLU A 119 0.36 4.54 22.51
CA GLU A 119 1.78 4.20 22.72
C GLU A 119 2.11 4.06 24.21
N ARG A 120 1.67 5.01 25.05
CA ARG A 120 1.87 4.94 26.51
C ARG A 120 1.19 3.71 27.11
N ALA A 121 -0.01 3.37 26.65
CA ALA A 121 -0.71 2.16 27.06
C ALA A 121 0.06 0.91 26.60
N ALA A 122 0.53 0.87 25.36
CA ALA A 122 1.32 -0.24 24.82
C ALA A 122 2.60 -0.49 25.61
N LYS A 123 3.34 0.55 25.98
CA LYS A 123 4.54 0.44 26.83
C LYS A 123 4.25 -0.14 28.22
N ARG A 124 3.00 -0.10 28.69
CA ARG A 124 2.57 -0.63 29.99
C ARG A 124 1.96 -2.03 29.90
N PHE A 125 1.17 -2.30 28.87
CA PHE A 125 0.34 -3.51 28.76
C PHE A 125 0.76 -4.45 27.63
N GLY A 126 1.75 -4.07 26.82
CA GLY A 126 2.20 -4.78 25.63
C GLY A 126 1.70 -4.12 24.33
N PRO A 127 2.41 -4.31 23.21
CA PRO A 127 2.13 -3.59 21.96
C PRO A 127 0.82 -4.01 21.27
N HIS A 128 0.28 -5.19 21.58
CA HIS A 128 -0.93 -5.72 20.95
C HIS A 128 -2.11 -4.73 20.96
N GLU A 129 -2.36 -4.04 22.08
CA GLU A 129 -3.44 -3.05 22.19
C GLU A 129 -3.28 -1.86 21.22
N PHE A 130 -2.04 -1.45 20.94
CA PHE A 130 -1.77 -0.41 19.95
C PHE A 130 -1.96 -0.94 18.53
N LEU A 131 -1.49 -2.15 18.25
CA LEU A 131 -1.58 -2.75 16.91
C LEU A 131 -3.03 -3.07 16.54
N SER A 132 -3.79 -3.67 17.46
CA SER A 132 -5.22 -3.91 17.31
C SER A 132 -6.02 -2.60 17.14
N TYR A 133 -5.63 -1.54 17.87
CA TYR A 133 -6.21 -0.21 17.65
C TYR A 133 -5.97 0.27 16.21
N VAL A 134 -4.74 0.19 15.70
CA VAL A 134 -4.40 0.62 14.34
C VAL A 134 -5.18 -0.17 13.29
N GLU A 135 -5.23 -1.51 13.40
CA GLU A 135 -6.02 -2.36 12.52
C GLU A 135 -7.49 -1.97 12.52
N GLY A 136 -8.09 -1.75 13.69
CA GLY A 136 -9.47 -1.32 13.84
C GLY A 136 -9.74 0.05 13.19
N ARG A 137 -8.78 0.99 13.30
CA ARG A 137 -8.89 2.32 12.68
C ARG A 137 -8.73 2.28 11.16
N ALA A 138 -7.86 1.43 10.64
CA ALA A 138 -7.73 1.21 9.20
C ALA A 138 -8.99 0.54 8.60
N ALA A 139 -9.57 -0.44 9.30
CA ALA A 139 -10.85 -1.05 8.91
C ALA A 139 -12.01 -0.03 8.93
N MET A 140 -12.08 0.82 9.97
CA MET A 140 -13.07 1.90 10.04
C MET A 140 -12.90 2.90 8.89
N PHE A 141 -11.66 3.30 8.59
CA PHE A 141 -11.37 4.17 7.45
C PHE A 141 -11.86 3.55 6.13
N ALA A 142 -11.57 2.27 5.88
CA ALA A 142 -12.02 1.58 4.67
C ALA A 142 -13.55 1.53 4.56
N GLY A 143 -14.25 1.26 5.66
CA GLY A 143 -15.72 1.26 5.70
C GLY A 143 -16.32 2.65 5.48
N LEU A 144 -15.73 3.69 6.07
CA LEU A 144 -16.15 5.07 5.84
C LEU A 144 -15.89 5.54 4.41
N ALA A 145 -14.78 5.14 3.81
CA ALA A 145 -14.43 5.49 2.44
C ALA A 145 -15.46 4.90 1.46
N ASP A 146 -15.88 3.66 1.67
CA ASP A 146 -16.89 3.00 0.82
C ASP A 146 -18.32 3.51 1.04
N SER A 147 -18.63 4.02 2.23
CA SER A 147 -19.98 4.46 2.59
C SER A 147 -20.24 5.96 2.42
N THR A 148 -19.21 6.82 2.47
CA THR A 148 -19.37 8.29 2.47
C THR A 148 -18.79 8.99 1.26
N LEU A 149 -17.82 8.39 0.54
CA LEU A 149 -17.27 8.99 -0.67
C LEU A 149 -18.11 8.62 -1.89
N SER A 150 -18.25 9.58 -2.81
CA SER A 150 -18.77 9.28 -4.15
C SER A 150 -17.74 8.42 -4.90
N ARG A 151 -18.21 7.52 -5.77
CA ARG A 151 -17.33 6.66 -6.61
C ARG A 151 -16.71 7.43 -7.79
N ASP A 152 -16.20 8.61 -7.49
CA ASP A 152 -15.53 9.53 -8.40
C ASP A 152 -14.02 9.28 -8.45
N ASP A 153 -13.30 10.14 -9.17
CA ASP A 153 -11.86 10.04 -9.34
C ASP A 153 -11.11 10.03 -8.00
N GLY A 154 -11.59 10.78 -7.00
CA GLY A 154 -10.96 10.85 -5.70
C GLY A 154 -11.00 9.52 -4.95
N TYR A 155 -12.18 8.88 -4.91
CA TYR A 155 -12.31 7.52 -4.38
C TYR A 155 -11.42 6.53 -5.14
N ARG A 156 -11.36 6.64 -6.47
CA ARG A 156 -10.55 5.73 -7.30
C ARG A 156 -9.06 5.85 -7.04
N PHE A 157 -8.52 7.07 -6.89
CA PHE A 157 -7.12 7.25 -6.50
C PHE A 157 -6.82 6.64 -5.14
N MET A 158 -7.73 6.82 -4.17
CA MET A 158 -7.57 6.24 -2.83
C MET A 158 -7.56 4.70 -2.87
N VAL A 159 -8.49 4.08 -3.60
CA VAL A 159 -8.55 2.61 -3.76
C VAL A 159 -7.34 2.09 -4.53
N LEU A 160 -6.90 2.80 -5.58
CA LEU A 160 -5.70 2.48 -6.34
C LEU A 160 -4.45 2.47 -5.44
N GLY A 161 -4.27 3.48 -4.60
CA GLY A 161 -3.17 3.53 -3.62
C GLY A 161 -3.18 2.31 -2.70
N ARG A 162 -4.33 2.00 -2.09
CA ARG A 162 -4.47 0.81 -1.22
C ARG A 162 -4.14 -0.49 -1.95
N ALA A 163 -4.63 -0.66 -3.17
CA ALA A 163 -4.41 -1.86 -3.95
C ALA A 163 -2.92 -2.07 -4.29
N ILE A 164 -2.19 -1.02 -4.67
CA ILE A 164 -0.75 -1.09 -4.95
C ILE A 164 0.07 -1.38 -3.69
N GLU A 165 -0.24 -0.71 -2.57
CA GLU A 165 0.46 -0.96 -1.30
C GLU A 165 0.31 -2.42 -0.86
N ARG A 166 -0.91 -2.95 -0.96
CA ARG A 166 -1.21 -4.35 -0.65
C ARG A 166 -0.44 -5.33 -1.54
N VAL A 167 -0.34 -5.08 -2.85
CA VAL A 167 0.49 -5.94 -3.73
C VAL A 167 1.95 -5.91 -3.27
N ASP A 168 2.50 -4.71 -3.04
CA ASP A 168 3.90 -4.56 -2.61
C ASP A 168 4.19 -5.30 -1.29
N MET A 169 3.34 -5.14 -0.28
CA MET A 169 3.52 -5.81 1.00
C MET A 169 3.39 -7.34 0.91
N MET A 170 2.38 -7.84 0.20
CA MET A 170 2.20 -9.29 0.06
C MET A 170 3.36 -9.93 -0.72
N VAL A 171 3.91 -9.23 -1.71
CA VAL A 171 5.12 -9.64 -2.42
C VAL A 171 6.32 -9.73 -1.47
N ARG A 172 6.54 -8.71 -0.64
CA ARG A 172 7.63 -8.70 0.36
C ARG A 172 7.50 -9.83 1.39
N LEU A 173 6.28 -10.10 1.86
CA LEU A 173 6.00 -11.23 2.75
C LEU A 173 6.32 -12.57 2.09
N LEU A 174 5.90 -12.80 0.84
CA LEU A 174 6.20 -14.03 0.13
C LEU A 174 7.70 -14.18 -0.16
N LEU A 175 8.39 -13.11 -0.54
CA LEU A 175 9.85 -13.11 -0.75
C LEU A 175 10.60 -13.54 0.51
N SER A 176 10.13 -13.15 1.70
CA SER A 176 10.73 -13.56 2.98
C SER A 176 10.66 -15.05 3.28
N ARG A 177 9.86 -15.81 2.51
CA ARG A 177 9.65 -17.26 2.67
C ARG A 177 10.21 -18.07 1.50
N VAL A 178 10.78 -17.41 0.49
CA VAL A 178 11.49 -18.12 -0.58
C VAL A 178 12.66 -18.90 0.04
N GLY A 179 12.70 -20.22 -0.22
CA GLY A 179 13.71 -21.12 0.32
C GLY A 179 13.31 -21.81 1.63
N ASP A 180 12.21 -21.41 2.27
CA ASP A 180 11.68 -22.14 3.43
C ASP A 180 11.18 -23.54 3.01
N SER A 181 11.29 -24.51 3.93
CA SER A 181 10.73 -25.84 3.69
C SER A 181 9.21 -25.80 3.49
N GLY A 182 8.69 -26.73 2.69
CA GLY A 182 7.25 -26.79 2.40
C GLY A 182 6.35 -26.97 3.63
N SER A 183 6.90 -27.57 4.69
CA SER A 183 6.24 -27.80 5.98
C SER A 183 6.60 -26.76 7.05
N SER A 184 7.27 -25.67 6.68
CA SER A 184 7.69 -24.64 7.63
C SER A 184 6.48 -24.03 8.34
N PRO A 185 6.50 -23.87 9.68
CA PRO A 185 5.44 -23.16 10.40
C PRO A 185 5.36 -21.67 10.00
N ALA A 186 6.39 -21.13 9.36
CA ALA A 186 6.43 -19.76 8.86
C ALA A 186 5.32 -19.44 7.83
N TRP A 187 4.80 -20.45 7.13
CA TRP A 187 3.65 -20.28 6.23
C TRP A 187 2.37 -19.92 7.00
N VAL A 188 2.19 -20.45 8.22
CA VAL A 188 1.09 -20.06 9.11
C VAL A 188 1.28 -18.62 9.56
N THR A 189 2.50 -18.24 9.94
CA THR A 189 2.85 -16.87 10.31
C THR A 189 2.53 -15.89 9.19
N LEU A 190 2.93 -16.20 7.94
CA LEU A 190 2.61 -15.39 6.76
C LEU A 190 1.10 -15.23 6.56
N LEU A 191 0.36 -16.33 6.64
CA LEU A 191 -1.10 -16.31 6.50
C LEU A 191 -1.77 -15.47 7.59
N ARG A 192 -1.29 -15.53 8.84
CA ARG A 192 -1.81 -14.70 9.94
C ARG A 192 -1.50 -13.22 9.70
N SER A 193 -0.26 -12.89 9.33
CA SER A 193 0.14 -11.51 9.02
C SER A 193 -0.66 -10.92 7.86
N ALA A 194 -1.04 -11.73 6.87
CA ALA A 194 -1.88 -11.32 5.75
C ALA A 194 -3.39 -11.33 6.06
N GLY A 195 -3.84 -11.66 7.28
CA GLY A 195 -5.27 -11.82 7.60
C GLY A 195 -5.95 -12.94 6.78
N ALA A 196 -5.16 -13.90 6.32
CA ALA A 196 -5.50 -14.88 5.29
C ALA A 196 -5.75 -16.28 5.87
N HIS A 197 -5.29 -16.54 7.11
CA HIS A 197 -5.27 -17.85 7.74
C HIS A 197 -6.63 -18.56 7.75
N ASP A 198 -7.68 -17.92 8.26
CA ASP A 198 -8.99 -18.57 8.39
C ASP A 198 -9.63 -18.84 7.02
N THR A 199 -9.49 -17.91 6.08
CA THR A 199 -9.96 -18.05 4.70
C THR A 199 -9.23 -19.18 3.98
N TYR A 200 -7.91 -19.29 4.18
CA TYR A 200 -7.11 -20.37 3.64
C TYR A 200 -7.57 -21.73 4.20
N LEU A 201 -7.71 -21.86 5.52
CA LEU A 201 -8.14 -23.13 6.14
C LEU A 201 -9.51 -23.57 5.65
N ARG A 202 -10.45 -22.64 5.44
CA ARG A 202 -11.78 -22.91 4.86
C ARG A 202 -11.69 -23.39 3.42
N THR A 203 -10.79 -22.82 2.63
CA THR A 203 -10.62 -23.12 1.20
C THR A 203 -9.94 -24.46 0.98
N TYR A 204 -8.86 -24.74 1.74
CA TYR A 204 -8.02 -25.93 1.57
C TYR A 204 -8.25 -27.02 2.62
N ARG A 205 -9.34 -26.92 3.40
CA ARG A 205 -9.78 -27.91 4.41
C ARG A 205 -8.70 -28.26 5.43
N GLY A 206 -7.94 -27.27 5.86
CA GLY A 206 -6.94 -27.41 6.92
C GLY A 206 -5.60 -28.02 6.50
N VAL A 207 -5.39 -28.36 5.24
CA VAL A 207 -4.09 -28.86 4.76
C VAL A 207 -3.14 -27.69 4.58
N LEU A 208 -2.05 -27.66 5.37
CA LEU A 208 -0.96 -26.70 5.21
C LEU A 208 0.08 -27.25 4.23
N ASP A 209 0.21 -26.58 3.09
CA ASP A 209 1.20 -26.87 2.06
C ASP A 209 1.69 -25.56 1.45
N ALA A 210 3.01 -25.36 1.38
CA ALA A 210 3.61 -24.14 0.87
C ALA A 210 3.14 -23.79 -0.56
N GLY A 211 3.03 -24.79 -1.42
CA GLY A 211 2.55 -24.59 -2.80
C GLY A 211 1.15 -23.99 -2.82
N ARG A 212 0.24 -24.56 -2.02
CA ARG A 212 -1.14 -24.05 -1.87
C ARG A 212 -1.19 -22.67 -1.23
N VAL A 213 -0.32 -22.37 -0.25
CA VAL A 213 -0.25 -21.04 0.35
C VAL A 213 0.18 -20.00 -0.67
N VAL A 214 1.22 -20.30 -1.47
CA VAL A 214 1.69 -19.43 -2.55
C VAL A 214 0.60 -19.25 -3.60
N GLU A 215 -0.04 -20.32 -4.07
CA GLU A 215 -1.16 -20.25 -5.02
C GLU A 215 -2.30 -19.39 -4.49
N PHE A 216 -2.69 -19.56 -3.22
CA PHE A 216 -3.73 -18.77 -2.58
C PHE A 216 -3.37 -17.29 -2.50
N MET A 217 -2.17 -16.97 -2.02
CA MET A 217 -1.73 -15.58 -1.86
C MET A 217 -1.47 -14.88 -3.19
N MET A 218 -1.07 -15.62 -4.23
CA MET A 218 -0.77 -15.03 -5.53
C MET A 218 -1.99 -14.96 -6.46
N LEU A 219 -2.82 -16.00 -6.51
CA LEU A 219 -3.77 -16.23 -7.61
C LEU A 219 -5.25 -16.24 -7.19
N ASP A 220 -5.56 -16.26 -5.89
CA ASP A 220 -6.95 -16.30 -5.46
C ASP A 220 -7.73 -15.08 -6.01
N ARG A 221 -8.94 -15.32 -6.53
CA ARG A 221 -9.74 -14.27 -7.19
C ARG A 221 -10.74 -13.60 -6.25
N LEU A 222 -10.91 -14.11 -5.04
CA LEU A 222 -11.92 -13.71 -4.07
C LEU A 222 -11.32 -13.10 -2.81
N PHE A 223 -10.11 -13.51 -2.44
CA PHE A 223 -9.42 -13.02 -1.26
C PHE A 223 -8.87 -11.62 -1.52
N PRO A 224 -9.34 -10.58 -0.79
CA PRO A 224 -8.98 -9.19 -1.10
C PRO A 224 -7.49 -8.88 -1.03
N ARG A 225 -6.74 -9.65 -0.24
CA ARG A 225 -5.30 -9.52 -0.01
C ARG A 225 -4.45 -10.48 -0.84
N SER A 226 -5.06 -11.23 -1.75
CA SER A 226 -4.28 -11.88 -2.81
C SER A 226 -3.71 -10.83 -3.78
N ILE A 227 -2.55 -11.14 -4.37
CA ILE A 227 -1.91 -10.28 -5.37
C ILE A 227 -2.82 -10.12 -6.59
N PHE A 228 -3.38 -11.21 -7.09
CA PHE A 228 -4.24 -11.17 -8.28
C PHE A 228 -5.49 -10.29 -8.07
N TYR A 229 -6.19 -10.44 -6.95
CA TYR A 229 -7.34 -9.58 -6.65
C TYR A 229 -6.94 -8.10 -6.59
N SER A 230 -5.83 -7.80 -5.92
CA SER A 230 -5.37 -6.43 -5.72
C SER A 230 -4.93 -5.79 -7.05
N LEU A 231 -4.25 -6.52 -7.92
CA LEU A 231 -3.92 -6.06 -9.28
C LEU A 231 -5.18 -5.79 -10.12
N ARG A 232 -6.18 -6.67 -10.05
CA ARG A 232 -7.47 -6.45 -10.73
C ARG A 232 -8.19 -5.21 -10.21
N LEU A 233 -8.15 -4.98 -8.90
CA LEU A 233 -8.76 -3.81 -8.28
C LEU A 233 -8.05 -2.52 -8.73
N ALA A 234 -6.72 -2.53 -8.77
CA ALA A 234 -5.91 -1.42 -9.26
C ALA A 234 -6.19 -1.12 -10.75
N GLU A 235 -6.17 -2.14 -11.61
CA GLU A 235 -6.47 -2.03 -13.04
C GLU A 235 -7.86 -1.46 -13.27
N HIS A 236 -8.89 -2.00 -12.61
CA HIS A 236 -10.26 -1.50 -12.74
C HIS A 236 -10.41 -0.02 -12.38
N ASN A 237 -9.81 0.41 -11.27
CA ASN A 237 -9.90 1.82 -10.85
C ASN A 237 -9.12 2.73 -11.79
N LEU A 238 -7.99 2.27 -12.35
CA LEU A 238 -7.21 3.03 -13.31
C LEU A 238 -7.92 3.14 -14.67
N ASP A 239 -8.56 2.08 -15.14
CA ASP A 239 -9.37 2.09 -16.37
C ASP A 239 -10.49 3.12 -16.29
N GLU A 240 -11.15 3.17 -15.14
CA GLU A 240 -12.24 4.11 -14.90
C GLU A 240 -11.76 5.58 -14.82
N LEU A 241 -10.56 5.82 -14.28
CA LEU A 241 -9.90 7.14 -14.32
C LEU A 241 -9.51 7.55 -15.75
N LEU A 242 -9.24 6.57 -16.62
CA LEU A 242 -8.83 6.79 -18.01
C LEU A 242 -9.98 6.98 -18.99
N ASN A 243 -11.23 6.68 -18.60
CA ASN A 243 -12.43 6.77 -19.44
C ASN A 243 -12.70 8.22 -19.91
N ARG A 244 -11.89 8.67 -20.87
CA ARG A 244 -12.02 9.91 -21.63
C ARG A 244 -12.74 9.58 -22.93
N PRO A 245 -14.00 10.02 -23.12
CA PRO A 245 -14.82 9.65 -24.28
C PRO A 245 -14.26 10.08 -25.65
N HIS A 246 -13.12 10.76 -25.71
CA HIS A 246 -12.53 11.31 -26.93
C HIS A 246 -11.14 10.76 -27.30
N ASN A 247 -10.55 9.83 -26.55
CA ASN A 247 -9.26 9.23 -26.91
C ASN A 247 -9.44 8.01 -27.83
N ARG A 248 -9.45 8.25 -29.14
CA ARG A 248 -9.67 7.22 -30.18
C ARG A 248 -8.40 6.46 -30.59
N LEU A 249 -7.23 6.88 -30.10
CA LEU A 249 -5.93 6.36 -30.52
C LEU A 249 -5.38 5.25 -29.63
N GLY A 250 -6.07 4.89 -28.53
CA GLY A 250 -5.74 3.70 -27.74
C GLY A 250 -4.34 3.71 -27.12
N ALA A 251 -3.68 4.87 -26.99
CA ALA A 251 -2.42 4.97 -26.26
C ALA A 251 -2.67 4.60 -24.80
N THR A 252 -2.40 3.34 -24.45
CA THR A 252 -2.48 2.83 -23.08
C THR A 252 -1.53 3.65 -22.24
N ALA A 253 -2.04 4.31 -21.21
CA ALA A 253 -1.18 4.99 -20.26
C ALA A 253 -0.21 3.99 -19.64
N GLU A 254 1.03 4.40 -19.39
CA GLU A 254 2.10 3.46 -18.98
C GLU A 254 1.71 2.66 -17.74
N ALA A 255 1.07 3.30 -16.74
CA ALA A 255 0.55 2.63 -15.55
C ALA A 255 -0.46 1.51 -15.87
N GLN A 256 -1.35 1.74 -16.85
CA GLN A 256 -2.35 0.75 -17.28
C GLN A 256 -1.68 -0.42 -18.01
N ARG A 257 -0.67 -0.13 -18.85
CA ARG A 257 0.11 -1.15 -19.55
C ARG A 257 0.84 -2.06 -18.56
N LEU A 258 1.47 -1.48 -17.54
CA LEU A 258 2.21 -2.19 -16.50
C LEU A 258 1.30 -3.09 -15.65
N LEU A 259 0.16 -2.56 -15.17
CA LEU A 259 -0.81 -3.33 -14.39
C LEU A 259 -1.44 -4.46 -15.21
N GLY A 260 -1.89 -4.16 -16.43
CA GLY A 260 -2.50 -5.16 -17.31
C GLY A 260 -1.52 -6.27 -17.67
N ARG A 261 -0.23 -5.95 -17.87
CA ARG A 261 0.83 -6.94 -18.08
C ARG A 261 1.00 -7.83 -16.85
N ALA A 262 1.24 -7.26 -15.66
CA ALA A 262 1.48 -8.05 -14.44
C ALA A 262 0.29 -8.95 -14.10
N ARG A 263 -0.93 -8.44 -14.20
CA ARG A 263 -2.17 -9.20 -13.98
C ARG A 263 -2.34 -10.32 -15.00
N SER A 264 -2.05 -10.06 -16.29
CA SER A 264 -2.15 -11.07 -17.35
C SER A 264 -1.10 -12.15 -17.24
N GLU A 265 0.13 -11.81 -16.83
CA GLU A 265 1.20 -12.78 -16.54
C GLU A 265 0.80 -13.78 -15.44
N LEU A 266 0.02 -13.34 -14.45
CA LEU A 266 -0.54 -14.23 -13.43
C LEU A 266 -1.76 -15.02 -13.93
N GLU A 267 -2.66 -14.40 -14.71
CA GLU A 267 -3.88 -15.06 -15.19
C GLU A 267 -3.61 -16.21 -16.16
N PHE A 268 -2.70 -16.00 -17.10
CA PHE A 268 -2.43 -16.93 -18.19
C PHE A 268 -1.20 -17.80 -17.94
N MET A 269 -0.81 -17.95 -16.67
CA MET A 269 0.31 -18.80 -16.28
C MET A 269 0.00 -20.28 -16.54
N HIS A 270 0.98 -21.02 -17.06
CA HIS A 270 0.87 -22.48 -17.12
C HIS A 270 0.82 -23.09 -15.71
N PRO A 271 -0.12 -24.01 -15.44
CA PRO A 271 -0.17 -24.71 -14.17
C PRO A 271 1.17 -25.38 -13.83
N GLY A 272 1.57 -25.35 -12.56
CA GLY A 272 2.80 -25.99 -12.07
C GLY A 272 4.07 -25.14 -12.16
N VAL A 273 4.08 -24.03 -12.92
CA VAL A 273 5.29 -23.20 -13.12
C VAL A 273 5.46 -22.12 -12.04
N LEU A 274 4.44 -21.91 -11.19
CA LEU A 274 4.39 -20.85 -10.18
C LEU A 274 5.59 -20.92 -9.22
N LEU A 275 5.90 -22.12 -8.70
CA LEU A 275 6.92 -22.31 -7.68
C LEU A 275 8.35 -22.27 -8.25
N GLU A 276 8.56 -22.77 -9.46
CA GLU A 276 9.89 -22.86 -10.11
C GLU A 276 10.51 -21.48 -10.37
N SER A 277 9.70 -20.44 -10.46
CA SER A 277 10.11 -19.07 -10.81
C SER A 277 9.56 -18.04 -9.83
N LEU A 278 9.21 -18.48 -8.61
CA LEU A 278 8.53 -17.67 -7.60
C LEU A 278 9.31 -16.40 -7.27
N GLU A 279 10.60 -16.53 -6.92
CA GLU A 279 11.45 -15.40 -6.53
C GLU A 279 11.53 -14.34 -7.64
N GLN A 280 11.82 -14.76 -8.88
CA GLN A 280 11.91 -13.87 -10.03
C GLN A 280 10.58 -13.16 -10.32
N ARG A 281 9.45 -13.86 -10.18
CA ARG A 281 8.12 -13.28 -10.38
C ARG A 281 7.79 -12.26 -9.31
N LEU A 282 8.04 -12.59 -8.04
CA LEU A 282 7.82 -11.69 -6.93
C LEU A 282 8.69 -10.43 -7.07
N ALA A 283 9.97 -10.57 -7.40
CA ALA A 283 10.84 -9.43 -7.69
C ALA A 283 10.33 -8.57 -8.87
N GLY A 284 9.82 -9.22 -9.93
CA GLY A 284 9.19 -8.53 -11.06
C GLY A 284 7.92 -7.75 -10.69
N LEU A 285 7.09 -8.33 -9.82
CA LEU A 285 5.89 -7.67 -9.28
C LEU A 285 6.25 -6.48 -8.39
N GLN A 286 7.26 -6.63 -7.53
CA GLN A 286 7.76 -5.54 -6.69
C GLN A 286 8.24 -4.36 -7.53
N LYS A 287 9.03 -4.64 -8.57
CA LYS A 287 9.46 -3.62 -9.52
C LYS A 287 8.27 -2.96 -10.22
N THR A 288 7.28 -3.77 -10.65
CA THR A 288 6.06 -3.25 -11.28
C THR A 288 5.31 -2.27 -10.36
N CYS A 289 5.22 -2.52 -9.06
CA CYS A 289 4.61 -1.59 -8.10
C CYS A 289 5.34 -0.22 -8.07
N SER A 290 6.67 -0.23 -8.14
CA SER A 290 7.48 1.00 -8.23
C SER A 290 7.23 1.73 -9.54
N ASP A 291 7.36 1.03 -10.67
CA ASP A 291 7.21 1.58 -12.02
C ASP A 291 5.79 2.16 -12.24
N VAL A 292 4.75 1.51 -11.69
CA VAL A 292 3.37 2.02 -11.70
C VAL A 292 3.25 3.30 -10.88
N GLY A 293 3.88 3.36 -9.70
CA GLY A 293 3.91 4.57 -8.87
C GLY A 293 4.52 5.77 -9.61
N GLU A 294 5.64 5.57 -10.27
CA GLU A 294 6.30 6.59 -11.09
C GLU A 294 5.43 7.02 -12.28
N ALA A 295 4.85 6.06 -13.00
CA ALA A 295 3.97 6.34 -14.13
C ALA A 295 2.72 7.14 -13.71
N LEU A 296 2.12 6.81 -12.56
CA LEU A 296 0.99 7.56 -12.00
C LEU A 296 1.39 8.98 -11.61
N ALA A 297 2.57 9.15 -11.00
CA ALA A 297 3.07 10.47 -10.63
C ALA A 297 3.27 11.37 -11.86
N LEU A 298 3.88 10.82 -12.91
CA LEU A 298 4.08 11.53 -14.17
C LEU A 298 2.75 11.88 -14.87
N GLN A 299 1.75 11.03 -14.75
CA GLN A 299 0.49 11.22 -15.44
C GLN A 299 -0.49 12.14 -14.69
N TYR A 300 -0.54 12.06 -13.36
CA TYR A 300 -1.63 12.65 -12.58
C TYR A 300 -1.17 13.64 -11.50
N PHE A 301 0.05 13.55 -10.97
CA PHE A 301 0.45 14.30 -9.77
C PHE A 301 1.22 15.59 -10.08
N HIS A 302 1.48 15.89 -11.36
CA HIS A 302 2.12 17.15 -11.74
C HIS A 302 1.24 18.37 -11.48
N VAL A 303 1.80 19.35 -10.75
CA VAL A 303 1.29 20.72 -10.71
C VAL A 303 1.43 21.29 -12.12
N ALA A 304 0.31 21.56 -12.80
CA ALA A 304 0.36 22.25 -14.09
C ALA A 304 1.23 23.51 -13.97
N PRO A 305 2.21 23.74 -14.84
CA PRO A 305 2.93 25.01 -14.86
C PRO A 305 1.91 26.13 -15.10
N TRP A 306 2.04 27.21 -14.35
CA TRP A 306 1.24 28.41 -14.55
C TRP A 306 1.43 28.89 -15.99
N VAL A 307 0.38 28.80 -16.81
CA VAL A 307 0.38 29.40 -18.15
C VAL A 307 0.05 30.87 -17.95
N ALA A 308 1.08 31.72 -18.02
CA ALA A 308 0.89 33.13 -18.29
C ALA A 308 0.20 33.25 -19.64
N TRP A 309 -1.08 33.61 -19.67
CA TRP A 309 -1.66 34.16 -20.90
C TRP A 309 -1.12 35.57 -21.08
N THR A 310 0.08 35.70 -21.64
CA THR A 310 0.52 36.94 -22.28
C THR A 310 0.45 36.74 -23.78
N ASP A 311 -0.75 36.92 -24.32
CA ASP A 311 -0.97 37.60 -25.59
C ASP A 311 -2.47 37.77 -25.83
N ALA A 312 -3.03 38.77 -25.14
CA ALA A 312 -4.27 39.41 -25.54
C ALA A 312 -3.95 40.91 -25.74
N GLY A 313 -3.63 41.28 -26.98
CA GLY A 313 -3.71 42.66 -27.44
C GLY A 313 -2.39 43.32 -27.85
N ARG A 314 -1.85 42.96 -29.01
CA ARG A 314 -1.12 43.91 -29.87
C ARG A 314 -1.51 43.72 -31.33
N ASN A 315 -2.66 44.28 -31.69
CA ASN A 315 -2.90 44.76 -33.04
C ASN A 315 -2.88 46.28 -33.00
N ALA A 316 -1.79 46.87 -33.49
CA ALA A 316 -1.79 48.18 -34.11
C ALA A 316 -0.65 48.18 -35.14
N MET A 317 -0.98 47.72 -36.35
CA MET A 317 -0.26 48.13 -37.55
C MET A 317 -0.37 49.66 -37.62
N VAL A 318 0.75 50.35 -37.44
CA VAL A 318 0.89 51.74 -37.86
C VAL A 318 1.38 51.68 -39.29
N ILE A 319 0.48 52.06 -40.21
CA ILE A 319 0.80 52.37 -41.59
C ILE A 319 1.59 53.69 -41.55
N GLU A 320 2.86 53.67 -41.92
CA GLU A 320 3.61 54.87 -42.24
C GLU A 320 3.13 55.42 -43.60
N GLU A 321 2.38 56.52 -43.57
CA GLU A 321 2.20 57.40 -44.73
C GLU A 321 3.43 58.31 -44.88
N GLY A 322 3.85 58.50 -46.13
CA GLY A 322 5.15 59.04 -46.54
C GLY A 322 5.33 60.55 -46.46
N GLU A 323 6.60 60.95 -46.61
CA GLU A 323 7.04 62.31 -46.89
C GLU A 323 7.13 62.58 -48.41
N VAL A 324 6.63 63.77 -48.78
CA VAL A 324 6.70 64.55 -50.04
C VAL A 324 5.79 64.14 -51.20
#